data_AF-A0A401X909-F1
#
_entry.id   AF-A0A401X909-F1
#
_cell.length_a   1.000
_cell.length_b   1.000
_cell.length_c   1.000
_cell.angle_alpha   90.00
_cell.angle_beta   90.00
_cell.angle_gamma   90.00
#
_symmetry.space_group_name_H-M   'P 1'
#
loop_
_entity.id
_entity.type
_entity.pdbx_description
1 polymer ?
#
loop_
_entity_poly.entity_id
_entity_poly.type
_entity_poly.pdbx_seq_one_letter_code
_entity_poly.pdbx_strand_id
1 'polypeptide(L)'
;MRLPFISTTSHASHPLLEKIIMLAPDRTCISKFFGPEYFLPVEVQLQQNGYDLFECMITGLPVHHQARGDYLEAHFRPLLDATLDMVMALQHVSACTSGTEYVQTYIAVQNLIGAQKAAMAMYCSTHNYEKKSVE
;
A
#
# COMPACT_ATOMS: atom_id res chain seq x y z
N MET A 1 10.38 -34.14 -4.13
CA MET A 1 9.03 -33.90 -3.58
C MET A 1 8.79 -32.40 -3.62
N ARG A 2 7.84 -31.93 -4.44
CA ARG A 2 7.44 -30.51 -4.48
C ARG A 2 6.55 -30.26 -3.26
N LEU A 3 6.91 -29.27 -2.43
CA LEU A 3 6.03 -28.79 -1.36
C LEU A 3 4.72 -28.30 -1.99
N PRO A 4 3.55 -28.60 -1.41
CA PRO A 4 2.29 -28.10 -1.92
C PRO A 4 2.28 -26.58 -1.69
N PHE A 5 2.17 -25.82 -2.78
CA PHE A 5 1.83 -24.40 -2.70
C PHE A 5 0.52 -24.31 -1.91
N ILE A 6 0.57 -23.67 -0.75
CA ILE A 6 -0.62 -23.27 -0.03
C ILE A 6 -1.26 -22.17 -0.88
N SER A 7 -2.15 -22.59 -1.78
CA SER A 7 -3.15 -21.73 -2.39
C SER A 7 -4.19 -21.42 -1.32
N THR A 8 -3.90 -20.47 -0.44
CA THR A 8 -4.93 -19.84 0.38
C THR A 8 -5.30 -18.51 -0.25
N THR A 9 -6.42 -18.53 -0.96
CA THR A 9 -7.32 -17.38 -1.02
C THR A 9 -7.62 -16.93 0.41
N SER A 10 -6.86 -15.97 0.89
CA SER A 10 -7.18 -15.17 2.07
C SER A 10 -6.54 -13.81 1.85
N HIS A 11 -7.18 -12.78 2.36
CA HIS A 11 -6.80 -11.38 2.28
C HIS A 11 -5.49 -11.07 3.03
N ALA A 12 -4.43 -11.85 2.80
CA ALA A 12 -3.15 -11.70 3.45
C ALA A 12 -2.49 -10.41 2.93
N SER A 13 -2.37 -9.45 3.83
CA SER A 13 -1.55 -8.26 3.65
C SER A 13 -0.14 -8.66 3.25
N HIS A 14 0.55 -7.82 2.46
CA HIS A 14 1.95 -8.07 2.16
C HIS A 14 2.73 -8.15 3.50
N PRO A 15 3.59 -9.15 3.77
CA PRO A 15 4.19 -9.35 5.09
C PRO A 15 4.95 -8.11 5.60
N LEU A 16 5.59 -7.37 4.69
CA LEU A 16 6.27 -6.12 5.03
C LEU A 16 5.28 -4.98 5.32
N LEU A 17 4.11 -4.97 4.68
CA LEU A 17 3.06 -3.99 5.00
C LEU A 17 2.52 -4.25 6.41
N GLU A 18 2.30 -5.50 6.81
CA GLU A 18 1.88 -5.83 8.18
C GLU A 18 2.86 -5.29 9.21
N LYS A 19 4.17 -5.49 8.96
CA LYS A 19 5.22 -4.93 9.80
C LYS A 19 5.19 -3.42 9.85
N ILE A 20 5.00 -2.75 8.71
CA ILE A 20 4.89 -1.29 8.63
C ILE A 20 3.69 -0.80 9.45
N ILE A 21 2.51 -1.42 9.30
CA ILE A 21 1.30 -1.03 10.03
C ILE A 21 1.48 -1.18 11.54
N MET A 22 2.14 -2.25 12.01
CA MET A 22 2.40 -2.44 13.44
C MET A 22 3.35 -1.39 14.05
N LEU A 23 4.22 -0.79 13.23
CA LEU A 23 5.23 0.16 13.67
C LEU A 23 4.81 1.62 13.41
N ALA A 24 3.83 1.82 12.53
CA ALA A 24 3.36 3.14 12.14
C ALA A 24 2.59 3.84 13.27
N PRO A 25 2.65 5.18 13.33
CA PRO A 25 1.75 5.93 14.20
C PRO A 25 0.31 5.76 13.73
N ASP A 26 -0.62 5.69 14.68
CA ASP A 26 -2.05 5.71 14.40
C ASP A 26 -2.63 7.12 14.54
N ARG A 27 -3.93 7.27 14.24
CA ARG A 27 -4.62 8.57 14.36
C ARG A 27 -4.56 9.14 15.78
N THR A 28 -4.52 8.29 16.81
CA THR A 28 -4.42 8.72 18.20
C THR A 28 -3.06 9.32 18.53
N CYS A 29 -1.98 8.78 17.95
CA CYS A 29 -0.64 9.36 18.04
C CYS A 29 -0.66 10.80 17.51
N ILE A 30 -1.29 11.03 16.36
CA ILE A 30 -1.35 12.36 15.76
C ILE A 30 -2.17 13.33 16.61
N SER A 31 -3.34 12.91 17.09
CA SER A 31 -4.17 13.73 17.98
C SER A 31 -3.46 14.13 19.27
N LYS A 32 -2.52 13.31 19.78
CA LYS A 32 -1.69 13.67 20.95
C LYS A 32 -0.70 14.80 20.66
N PHE A 33 -0.16 14.86 19.46
CA PHE A 33 0.81 15.91 19.08
C PHE A 33 0.15 17.22 18.69
N PHE A 34 -0.97 17.17 17.97
CA PHE A 34 -1.59 18.35 17.36
C PHE A 34 -2.93 18.76 17.98
N GLY A 35 -3.43 17.97 18.93
CA GLY A 35 -4.74 18.16 19.54
C GLY A 35 -5.87 17.53 18.70
N PRO A 36 -7.07 17.41 19.30
CA PRO A 36 -8.23 16.75 18.67
C PRO A 36 -8.79 17.52 17.47
N GLU A 37 -8.54 18.83 17.39
CA GLU A 37 -9.00 19.72 16.32
C GLU A 37 -8.14 19.62 15.04
N TYR A 38 -7.02 18.88 15.08
CA TYR A 38 -6.16 18.71 13.91
C TYR A 38 -6.90 17.94 12.81
N PHE A 39 -7.18 18.64 11.71
CA PHE A 39 -7.90 18.06 10.59
C PHE A 39 -7.00 17.10 9.80
N LEU A 40 -7.40 15.83 9.80
CA LEU A 40 -6.87 14.79 8.92
C LEU A 40 -8.00 14.21 8.08
N PRO A 41 -7.78 13.98 6.78
CA PRO A 41 -8.71 13.21 5.96
C PRO A 41 -9.05 11.87 6.62
N VAL A 42 -10.25 11.37 6.34
CA VAL A 42 -10.65 10.04 6.79
C VAL A 42 -9.79 8.97 6.12
N GLU A 43 -9.49 7.89 6.83
CA GLU A 43 -8.59 6.83 6.35
C GLU A 43 -9.01 6.28 5.00
N VAL A 44 -10.31 6.09 4.78
CA VAL A 44 -10.87 5.62 3.50
C VAL A 44 -10.46 6.54 2.35
N GLN A 45 -10.41 7.85 2.55
CA GLN A 45 -10.02 8.80 1.51
C GLN A 45 -8.52 8.74 1.22
N LEU A 46 -7.69 8.59 2.26
CA LEU A 46 -6.24 8.39 2.09
C LEU A 46 -5.95 7.08 1.35
N GLN A 47 -6.63 6.00 1.75
CA GLN A 47 -6.51 4.72 1.06
C GLN A 47 -7.01 4.81 -0.39
N GLN A 48 -8.07 5.56 -0.67
CA GLN A 48 -8.51 5.78 -2.05
C GLN A 48 -7.46 6.55 -2.87
N ASN A 49 -6.85 7.60 -2.30
CA ASN A 49 -5.78 8.33 -2.96
C ASN A 49 -4.61 7.39 -3.32
N GLY A 50 -4.19 6.54 -2.39
CA GLY A 50 -3.14 5.55 -2.63
C GLY A 50 -3.51 4.51 -3.69
N TYR A 51 -4.77 4.09 -3.71
CA TYR A 51 -5.31 3.20 -4.74
C TYR A 51 -5.21 3.86 -6.13
N ASP A 52 -5.77 5.06 -6.28
CA ASP A 52 -5.85 5.78 -7.56
C ASP A 52 -4.45 6.12 -8.09
N LEU A 53 -3.55 6.57 -7.21
CA LEU A 53 -2.17 6.86 -7.60
C LEU A 53 -1.43 5.61 -8.07
N PHE A 54 -1.63 4.47 -7.39
CA PHE A 54 -1.01 3.22 -7.81
C PHE A 54 -1.55 2.76 -9.17
N GLU A 55 -2.86 2.82 -9.37
CA GLU A 55 -3.49 2.50 -10.65
C GLU A 55 -2.94 3.36 -11.81
N CYS A 56 -2.79 4.67 -11.59
CA CYS A 56 -2.20 5.58 -12.59
C CYS A 56 -0.73 5.26 -12.95
N MET A 57 0.03 4.64 -12.04
CA MET A 57 1.43 4.27 -12.31
C MET A 57 1.54 2.98 -13.14
N ILE A 58 0.51 2.13 -13.14
CA ILE A 58 0.55 0.85 -13.85
C ILE A 58 0.06 1.06 -15.29
N THR A 59 0.99 0.84 -16.23
CA THR A 59 0.67 0.76 -17.65
C THR A 59 1.05 -0.61 -18.21
N GLY A 60 0.32 -1.12 -19.19
CA GLY A 60 0.68 -2.36 -19.88
C GLY A 60 0.74 -3.61 -18.99
N LEU A 61 -0.30 -3.82 -18.17
CA LEU A 61 -0.37 -4.95 -17.24
C LEU A 61 -0.19 -6.31 -17.95
N PRO A 62 0.79 -7.15 -17.55
CA PRO A 62 1.03 -8.42 -18.23
C PRO A 62 -0.16 -9.38 -18.16
N VAL A 63 -0.41 -10.10 -19.26
CA VAL A 63 -1.50 -11.09 -19.33
C VAL A 63 -1.18 -12.33 -18.48
N HIS A 64 0.06 -12.81 -18.52
CA HIS A 64 0.48 -13.99 -17.76
C HIS A 64 0.51 -13.69 -16.26
N HIS A 65 -0.17 -14.53 -15.49
CA HIS A 65 -0.39 -14.34 -14.05
C HIS A 65 0.90 -14.15 -13.24
N GLN A 66 1.93 -14.97 -13.49
CA GLN A 66 3.21 -14.82 -12.79
C GLN A 66 3.91 -13.50 -13.16
N ALA A 67 4.06 -13.20 -14.45
CA ALA A 67 4.67 -11.96 -14.92
C ALA A 67 3.91 -10.72 -14.43
N ARG A 68 2.59 -10.82 -14.27
CA ARG A 68 1.74 -9.78 -13.68
C ARG A 68 2.06 -9.56 -12.21
N GLY A 69 2.17 -10.64 -11.43
CA GLY A 69 2.58 -10.58 -10.03
C GLY A 69 3.94 -9.91 -9.88
N ASP A 70 4.94 -10.37 -10.66
CA ASP A 70 6.29 -9.82 -10.65
C ASP A 70 6.30 -8.33 -11.04
N TYR A 71 5.51 -7.95 -12.04
CA TYR A 71 5.37 -6.56 -12.49
C TYR A 71 4.75 -5.65 -11.41
N LEU A 72 3.66 -6.09 -10.79
CA LEU A 72 2.99 -5.33 -9.74
C LEU A 72 3.87 -5.21 -8.49
N GLU A 73 4.56 -6.28 -8.09
CA GLU A 73 5.52 -6.25 -6.98
C GLU A 73 6.66 -5.28 -7.25
N ALA A 74 7.20 -5.24 -8.48
CA ALA A 74 8.27 -4.30 -8.83
C ALA A 74 7.85 -2.82 -8.72
N HIS A 75 6.57 -2.51 -8.92
CA HIS A 75 6.03 -1.15 -8.74
C HIS A 75 5.62 -0.86 -7.28
N PHE A 76 5.20 -1.88 -6.55
CA PHE A 76 4.81 -1.75 -5.15
C PHE A 76 6.02 -1.66 -4.21
N ARG A 77 7.11 -2.37 -4.52
CA ARG A 77 8.29 -2.48 -3.66
C ARG A 77 8.95 -1.15 -3.31
N PRO A 78 9.14 -0.18 -4.24
CA PRO A 78 9.66 1.13 -3.89
C PRO A 78 8.78 1.89 -2.87
N LEU A 79 7.45 1.71 -2.94
CA LEU A 79 6.52 2.33 -1.99
C LEU A 79 6.64 1.71 -0.60
N LEU A 80 6.81 0.38 -0.52
CA LEU A 80 7.10 -0.34 0.71
C LEU A 80 8.39 0.17 1.35
N ASP A 81 9.48 0.20 0.58
CA ASP A 81 10.80 0.58 1.08
C ASP A 81 10.80 2.03 1.57
N ALA A 82 10.23 2.97 0.80
CA ALA A 82 10.13 4.38 1.21
C ALA A 82 9.26 4.57 2.47
N THR A 83 8.15 3.85 2.59
CA THR A 83 7.27 3.95 3.77
C THR A 83 7.93 3.32 4.99
N LEU A 84 8.67 2.21 4.82
CA LEU A 84 9.45 1.61 5.89
C LEU A 84 10.51 2.58 6.39
N ASP A 85 11.23 3.26 5.50
CA ASP A 85 12.24 4.26 5.86
C ASP A 85 11.61 5.40 6.68
N MET A 86 10.42 5.89 6.30
CA MET A 86 9.68 6.89 7.07
C MET A 86 9.35 6.40 8.48
N VAL A 87 8.83 5.18 8.61
CA VAL A 87 8.50 4.58 9.91
C VAL A 87 9.75 4.36 10.77
N MET A 88 10.86 3.95 10.18
CA MET A 88 12.12 3.77 10.90
C MET A 88 12.72 5.11 11.33
N ALA A 89 12.61 6.16 10.51
CA ALA A 89 13.06 7.49 10.87
C ALA A 89 12.37 8.00 12.14
N LEU A 90 11.06 7.75 12.31
CA LEU A 90 10.31 8.13 13.50
C LEU A 90 10.87 7.55 14.82
N GLN A 91 11.57 6.41 14.77
CA GLN A 91 12.19 5.83 15.98
C GLN A 91 13.38 6.64 16.50
N HIS A 92 13.94 7.50 15.65
CA HIS A 92 15.10 8.34 15.96
C HIS A 92 14.72 9.82 16.14
N VAL A 93 13.44 10.14 16.03
CA VAL A 93 12.93 11.50 16.14
C VAL A 93 12.94 11.94 17.61
N SER A 94 13.70 13.02 17.88
CA SER A 94 13.76 13.67 19.19
C SER A 94 12.43 14.36 19.53
N ALA A 95 12.14 14.50 20.82
CA ALA A 95 10.91 15.12 21.35
C ALA A 95 10.68 16.60 20.92
N CYS A 96 11.63 17.23 20.22
CA CYS A 96 11.54 18.61 19.74
C CYS A 96 11.04 18.77 18.30
N THR A 97 10.70 17.69 17.58
CA THR A 97 10.20 17.80 16.20
C THR A 97 8.72 18.21 16.14
N SER A 98 8.35 18.87 15.05
CA SER A 98 7.06 19.53 14.82
C SER A 98 5.86 18.58 14.64
N GLY A 99 6.02 17.27 14.91
CA GLY A 99 5.02 16.22 14.66
C GLY A 99 4.68 15.98 13.17
N THR A 100 5.21 16.80 12.25
CA THR A 100 4.88 16.74 10.82
C THR A 100 5.29 15.39 10.21
N GLU A 101 6.41 14.84 10.67
CA GLU A 101 6.91 13.53 10.25
C GLU A 101 5.93 12.40 10.63
N TYR A 102 5.27 12.50 11.79
CA TYR A 102 4.23 11.55 12.21
C TYR A 102 3.04 11.58 11.26
N VAL A 103 2.59 12.79 10.89
CA VAL A 103 1.48 12.98 9.95
C VAL A 103 1.82 12.45 8.57
N GLN A 104 3.01 12.79 8.05
CA GLN A 104 3.47 12.32 6.75
C GLN A 104 3.60 10.80 6.70
N THR A 105 4.19 10.20 7.73
CA THR A 105 4.34 8.75 7.82
C THR A 105 2.99 8.05 7.88
N TYR A 106 2.05 8.56 8.69
CA TYR A 106 0.69 8.03 8.74
C TYR A 106 -0.02 8.11 7.38
N ILE A 107 0.05 9.25 6.70
CA ILE A 107 -0.54 9.42 5.36
C ILE A 107 0.09 8.43 4.37
N ALA A 108 1.42 8.28 4.39
CA ALA A 108 2.13 7.33 3.54
C ALA A 108 1.67 5.89 3.77
N VAL A 109 1.49 5.48 5.03
CA VAL A 109 0.99 4.14 5.39
C VAL A 109 -0.43 3.93 4.89
N GLN A 110 -1.32 4.92 5.04
CA GLN A 110 -2.69 4.82 4.54
C GLN A 110 -2.73 4.74 3.01
N ASN A 111 -1.92 5.54 2.32
CA ASN A 111 -1.77 5.45 0.87
C ASN A 111 -1.22 4.07 0.45
N LEU A 112 -0.24 3.53 1.18
CA LEU A 112 0.35 2.23 0.90
C LEU A 112 -0.65 1.08 1.03
N ILE A 113 -1.56 1.14 2.02
CA ILE A 113 -2.70 0.21 2.14
C ILE A 113 -3.59 0.28 0.89
N GLY A 114 -3.89 1.50 0.43
CA GLY A 114 -4.60 1.75 -0.82
C GLY A 114 -3.92 1.13 -2.04
N ALA A 115 -2.63 1.38 -2.18
CA ALA A 115 -1.81 0.84 -3.26
C ALA A 115 -1.79 -0.70 -3.26
N GLN A 116 -1.72 -1.35 -2.08
CA GLN A 116 -1.82 -2.81 -2.02
C GLN A 116 -3.19 -3.28 -2.55
N LYS A 117 -4.29 -2.61 -2.17
CA LYS A 117 -5.63 -2.97 -2.66
C LYS A 117 -5.70 -2.87 -4.19
N ALA A 118 -5.12 -1.82 -4.77
CA ALA A 118 -5.04 -1.65 -6.23
C ALA A 118 -4.20 -2.76 -6.88
N ALA A 119 -3.02 -3.07 -6.33
CA ALA A 119 -2.17 -4.15 -6.80
C ALA A 119 -2.90 -5.50 -6.80
N MET A 120 -3.59 -5.83 -5.70
CA MET A 120 -4.36 -7.08 -5.61
C MET A 120 -5.56 -7.10 -6.57
N ALA A 121 -6.26 -5.98 -6.74
CA ALA A 121 -7.36 -5.88 -7.71
C ALA A 121 -6.86 -6.11 -9.16
N MET A 122 -5.75 -5.47 -9.53
CA MET A 122 -5.12 -5.66 -10.84
C MET A 122 -4.59 -7.08 -11.03
N TYR A 123 -3.98 -7.67 -10.01
CA TYR A 123 -3.50 -9.05 -10.06
C TYR A 123 -4.64 -10.02 -10.35
N CYS A 124 -5.74 -9.90 -9.61
CA CYS A 124 -6.93 -10.73 -9.73
C CYS A 124 -7.80 -10.42 -10.95
N SER A 125 -7.56 -9.31 -11.67
CA SER A 125 -8.34 -8.96 -12.86
C SER A 125 -8.20 -10.02 -13.95
N THR A 126 -9.25 -10.79 -14.21
CA THR A 126 -9.27 -11.67 -15.38
C THR A 126 -9.35 -10.81 -16.62
N HIS A 127 -8.32 -10.84 -17.48
CA HIS A 127 -8.43 -10.29 -18.82
C HIS A 127 -9.51 -11.08 -19.58
N ASN A 128 -10.72 -10.55 -19.64
CA ASN A 128 -11.73 -11.00 -20.60
C ASN A 128 -11.17 -10.64 -21.98
N TYR A 129 -10.71 -11.65 -22.73
CA TYR A 129 -10.63 -11.51 -24.17
C TYR A 129 -12.07 -11.32 -24.66
N GLU A 130 -12.48 -10.07 -24.89
CA GLU A 130 -13.50 -9.82 -25.89
C GLU A 130 -12.97 -10.44 -27.19
N LYS A 131 -13.57 -11.57 -27.57
CA LYS A 131 -13.58 -12.04 -28.95
C LYS A 131 -14.10 -10.90 -29.81
N LYS A 132 -13.21 -10.06 -30.34
CA LYS A 132 -13.38 -9.55 -31.69
C LYS A 132 -12.90 -10.63 -32.65
N SER A 133 -13.68 -11.71 -32.72
CA SER A 133 -13.72 -12.53 -33.92
C SER A 133 -14.28 -11.64 -35.01
N VAL A 134 -13.41 -11.28 -35.94
CA VAL A 134 -13.74 -10.92 -37.30
C VAL A 134 -14.74 -11.94 -37.83
N GLU A 135 -15.92 -11.47 -38.20
CA GLU A 135 -16.68 -11.86 -39.40
C GLU A 135 -17.76 -10.81 -39.68
#